data_AF-A0A7J2Y3U0-F1
#
_entry.id   AF-A0A7J2Y3U0-F1
#
_cell.length_a   1.000
_cell.length_b   1.000
_cell.length_c   1.000
_cell.angle_alpha   90.00
_cell.angle_beta   90.00
_cell.angle_gamma   90.00
#
_symmetry.space_group_name_H-M   'P 1'
#
loop_
_entity.id
_entity.type
_entity.pdbx_description
1 polymer ?
#
loop_
_entity_poly.entity_id
_entity_poly.type
_entity_poly.pdbx_seq_one_letter_code
_entity_poly.pdbx_strand_id
1 'polypeptide(L)'
;MVPRIRIGAEAACVIAGLVVVSVGWGIDLLGVLSPGSGHDHGSPSSLFSRLNIASLGIGLAIIGVVYEHHSRLLHDPILSLRYFAGYLVLIDGVLHLFALNDHLGHAVNAGFFAAVGLGEIAVGLALPRLPPQHDPAWIALLLFLLAAYIVTRATVVWPNDDVETIEALGLLSKAVEVLAVISLVSLVRRERRGTSPFATPDRT
;
A
#
# COMPACT_ATOMS: atom_id res chain seq x y z
N MET A 1 4.34 -31.30 -23.35
CA MET A 1 3.64 -30.03 -23.57
C MET A 1 4.19 -29.02 -22.57
N VAL A 2 4.82 -27.93 -23.02
CA VAL A 2 5.25 -26.85 -22.12
C VAL A 2 4.05 -25.94 -21.87
N PRO A 3 3.64 -25.70 -20.62
CA PRO A 3 2.53 -24.78 -20.34
C PRO A 3 2.91 -23.38 -20.82
N ARG A 4 2.10 -22.81 -21.72
CA ARG A 4 2.21 -21.41 -22.13
C ARG A 4 1.68 -20.53 -20.99
N ILE A 5 2.58 -19.91 -20.24
CA ILE A 5 2.22 -18.86 -19.29
C ILE A 5 1.71 -17.67 -20.12
N ARG A 6 0.42 -17.34 -20.00
CA ARG A 6 -0.14 -16.10 -20.54
C ARG A 6 -0.13 -15.05 -19.42
N ILE A 7 0.62 -13.97 -19.64
CA ILE A 7 0.58 -12.80 -18.77
C ILE A 7 -0.61 -11.94 -19.20
N GLY A 8 -1.56 -11.71 -18.30
CA GLY A 8 -2.70 -10.81 -18.50
C GLY A 8 -2.29 -9.34 -18.52
N ALA A 9 -3.20 -8.45 -18.91
CA ALA A 9 -2.94 -7.02 -18.95
C ALA A 9 -2.75 -6.45 -17.53
N GLU A 10 -3.53 -6.91 -16.55
CA GLU A 10 -3.36 -6.61 -15.13
C GLU A 10 -1.93 -6.95 -14.70
N ALA A 11 -1.50 -8.21 -14.91
CA ALA A 11 -0.18 -8.65 -14.48
C ALA A 11 0.94 -7.87 -15.16
N ALA A 12 0.86 -7.64 -16.47
CA ALA A 12 1.88 -6.89 -17.21
C ALA A 12 2.00 -5.44 -16.70
N CYS A 13 0.87 -4.76 -16.50
CA CYS A 13 0.85 -3.38 -16.04
C CYS A 13 1.24 -3.24 -14.56
N VAL A 14 0.84 -4.18 -13.70
CA VAL A 14 1.27 -4.24 -12.29
C VAL A 14 2.79 -4.42 -12.24
N ILE A 15 3.35 -5.38 -12.99
CA ILE A 15 4.80 -5.60 -13.05
C ILE A 15 5.51 -4.35 -13.55
N ALA A 16 5.04 -3.73 -14.64
CA ALA A 16 5.62 -2.49 -15.16
C ALA A 16 5.57 -1.36 -14.11
N GLY A 17 4.45 -1.22 -13.40
CA GLY A 17 4.29 -0.25 -12.33
C GLY A 17 5.26 -0.46 -11.17
N LEU A 18 5.40 -1.71 -10.70
CA LEU A 18 6.34 -2.07 -9.64
C LEU A 18 7.80 -1.87 -10.07
N VAL A 19 8.13 -2.10 -11.33
CA VAL A 19 9.47 -1.79 -11.88
C VAL A 19 9.73 -0.29 -11.84
N VAL A 20 8.77 0.54 -12.24
CA VAL A 20 8.89 2.01 -12.15
C VAL A 20 9.10 2.46 -10.71
N VAL A 21 8.31 1.94 -9.76
CA VAL A 21 8.48 2.24 -8.33
C VAL A 21 9.85 1.80 -7.83
N SER A 22 10.29 0.58 -8.18
CA SER A 22 11.57 0.03 -7.73
C SER A 22 12.76 0.84 -8.24
N VAL A 23 12.74 1.25 -9.52
CA VAL A 23 13.78 2.11 -10.10
C VAL A 23 13.79 3.46 -9.43
N GLY A 24 12.62 4.07 -9.24
CA GLY A 24 12.53 5.38 -8.59
C GLY A 24 12.92 5.36 -7.12
N TRP A 25 12.55 4.31 -6.39
CA TRP A 25 13.01 4.04 -5.02
C TRP A 25 14.54 3.86 -4.97
N GLY A 26 15.12 3.15 -5.94
CA GLY A 26 16.58 2.98 -6.02
C GLY A 26 17.30 4.31 -6.31
N ILE A 27 16.73 5.16 -7.16
CA ILE A 27 17.25 6.51 -7.41
C ILE A 27 17.17 7.39 -6.16
N ASP A 28 16.06 7.31 -5.41
CA ASP A 28 15.88 7.99 -4.12
C ASP A 28 16.94 7.54 -3.10
N LEU A 29 17.14 6.22 -2.98
CA LEU A 29 18.15 5.62 -2.12
C LEU A 29 19.56 6.14 -2.45
N LEU A 30 19.94 6.14 -3.73
CA LEU A 30 21.23 6.69 -4.17
C LEU A 30 21.34 8.18 -3.85
N GLY A 31 20.24 8.93 -3.94
CA GLY A 31 20.18 10.33 -3.54
C GLY A 31 20.47 10.53 -2.06
N VAL A 32 19.84 9.75 -1.19
CA VAL A 32 20.06 9.79 0.28
C VAL A 32 21.48 9.40 0.66
N LEU A 33 22.08 8.43 -0.04
CA LEU A 33 23.46 7.98 0.22
C LEU A 33 24.54 8.90 -0.37
N SER A 34 24.18 9.87 -1.22
CA SER A 34 25.14 10.76 -1.89
C SER A 34 25.50 11.97 -1.00
N PRO A 35 26.78 12.20 -0.67
CA PRO A 35 27.19 13.38 0.09
C PRO A 35 27.04 14.64 -0.78
N GLY A 36 26.19 15.59 -0.38
CA GLY A 36 26.19 16.96 -0.93
C GLY A 36 24.95 17.42 -1.71
N SER A 37 23.78 16.79 -1.59
CA SER A 37 22.55 17.29 -2.24
C SER A 37 22.00 18.53 -1.54
N GLY A 38 22.43 19.71 -2.00
CA GLY A 38 21.82 21.00 -1.67
C GLY A 38 20.34 21.06 -2.07
N HIS A 39 19.62 22.01 -1.47
CA HIS A 39 18.19 22.25 -1.69
C HIS A 39 17.92 22.68 -3.15
N ASP A 40 17.78 21.72 -4.05
CA ASP A 40 17.39 21.96 -5.43
C ASP A 40 15.99 21.40 -5.71
N HIS A 41 15.19 22.19 -6.43
CA HIS A 41 13.91 21.76 -6.95
C HIS A 41 14.14 20.62 -7.95
N GLY A 42 13.83 19.39 -7.53
CA GLY A 42 14.14 18.18 -8.31
C GLY A 42 15.12 17.23 -7.62
N SER A 43 15.48 17.47 -6.35
CA SER A 43 16.20 16.45 -5.58
C SER A 43 15.46 15.10 -5.69
N PRO A 44 16.18 14.02 -6.04
CA PRO A 44 15.61 12.68 -6.08
C PRO A 44 14.90 12.28 -4.79
N SER A 45 15.38 12.80 -3.65
CA SER A 45 14.83 12.56 -2.31
C SER A 45 13.67 13.47 -1.92
N SER A 46 13.21 14.37 -2.80
CA SER A 46 12.08 15.24 -2.49
C SER A 46 10.76 14.47 -2.46
N LEU A 47 9.85 14.88 -1.56
CA LEU A 47 8.50 14.31 -1.48
C LEU A 47 7.79 14.33 -2.84
N PHE A 48 7.92 15.42 -3.60
CA PHE A 48 7.30 15.55 -4.92
C PHE A 48 7.78 14.46 -5.89
N SER A 49 9.09 14.19 -5.95
CA SER A 49 9.66 13.14 -6.79
C SER A 49 9.11 11.76 -6.40
N ARG A 50 9.09 11.46 -5.10
CA ARG A 50 8.55 10.20 -4.54
C ARG A 50 7.09 9.99 -4.94
N LEU A 51 6.26 11.04 -4.81
CA LEU A 51 4.84 10.99 -5.17
C LEU A 51 4.61 10.83 -6.67
N ASN A 52 5.41 11.48 -7.51
CA ASN A 52 5.29 11.32 -8.97
C ASN A 52 5.61 9.89 -9.40
N ILE A 53 6.69 9.32 -8.87
CA ILE A 53 7.10 7.94 -9.16
C ILE A 53 6.04 6.95 -8.67
N ALA A 54 5.59 7.09 -7.42
CA ALA A 54 4.54 6.25 -6.85
C ALA A 54 3.25 6.35 -7.67
N SER A 55 2.81 7.56 -8.00
CA SER A 55 1.59 7.79 -8.78
C SER A 55 1.68 7.21 -10.19
N LEU A 56 2.82 7.32 -10.86
CA LEU A 56 3.04 6.72 -12.18
C LEU A 56 2.97 5.19 -12.11
N GLY A 57 3.69 4.58 -11.17
CA GLY A 57 3.71 3.12 -11.02
C GLY A 57 2.34 2.54 -10.65
N ILE A 58 1.66 3.16 -9.68
CA ILE A 58 0.32 2.76 -9.25
C ILE A 58 -0.72 3.03 -10.35
N GLY A 59 -0.60 4.14 -11.07
CA GLY A 59 -1.46 4.48 -12.21
C GLY A 59 -1.40 3.43 -13.32
N LEU A 60 -0.20 2.94 -13.66
CA LEU A 60 -0.03 1.83 -14.59
C LEU A 60 -0.76 0.57 -14.09
N ALA A 61 -0.56 0.21 -12.84
CA ALA A 61 -1.22 -0.96 -12.24
C ALA A 61 -2.76 -0.83 -12.32
N ILE A 62 -3.32 0.33 -11.98
CA ILE A 62 -4.77 0.61 -12.06
C ILE A 62 -5.28 0.47 -13.50
N ILE A 63 -4.56 1.01 -14.48
CA ILE A 63 -4.92 0.90 -15.91
C ILE A 63 -5.04 -0.56 -16.32
N GLY A 64 -4.10 -1.42 -15.91
CA GLY A 64 -4.13 -2.85 -16.20
C GLY A 64 -5.37 -3.55 -15.63
N VAL A 65 -5.67 -3.28 -14.35
CA VAL A 65 -6.85 -3.86 -13.67
C VAL A 65 -8.14 -3.38 -14.33
N VAL A 66 -8.27 -2.08 -14.63
CA VAL A 66 -9.45 -1.53 -15.29
C VAL A 66 -9.60 -2.14 -16.68
N TYR A 67 -8.53 -2.18 -17.48
CA TYR A 67 -8.58 -2.77 -18.81
C TYR A 67 -9.08 -4.22 -18.79
N GLU A 68 -8.52 -5.06 -17.90
CA GLU A 68 -8.83 -6.49 -17.83
C GLU A 68 -10.19 -6.78 -17.18
N HIS A 69 -10.59 -6.01 -16.17
CA HIS A 69 -11.75 -6.32 -15.32
C HIS A 69 -12.87 -5.28 -15.33
N HIS A 70 -12.85 -4.25 -16.20
CA HIS A 70 -13.81 -3.12 -16.18
C HIS A 70 -15.27 -3.55 -15.96
N SER A 71 -15.76 -4.53 -16.73
CA SER A 71 -17.14 -4.99 -16.65
C SER A 71 -17.47 -5.54 -15.26
N ARG A 72 -16.59 -6.36 -14.68
CA ARG A 72 -16.79 -6.92 -13.34
C ARG A 72 -16.72 -5.84 -12.27
N LEU A 73 -15.78 -4.91 -12.39
CA LEU A 73 -15.65 -3.80 -11.44
C LEU A 73 -16.94 -2.94 -11.39
N LEU A 74 -17.59 -2.72 -12.53
CA LEU A 74 -18.83 -1.93 -12.56
C LEU A 74 -20.04 -2.65 -11.94
N HIS A 75 -20.06 -3.99 -11.97
CA HIS A 75 -21.22 -4.77 -11.52
C HIS A 75 -21.05 -5.45 -10.17
N ASP A 76 -19.81 -5.65 -9.72
CA ASP A 76 -19.47 -6.26 -8.43
C ASP A 76 -18.88 -5.22 -7.47
N PRO A 77 -19.71 -4.65 -6.57
CA PRO A 77 -19.26 -3.64 -5.62
C PRO A 77 -18.35 -4.20 -4.51
N ILE A 78 -18.30 -5.51 -4.31
CA ILE A 78 -17.38 -6.17 -3.36
C ILE A 78 -16.01 -6.26 -4.00
N LEU A 79 -15.93 -6.76 -5.25
CA LEU A 79 -14.68 -6.84 -5.99
C LEU A 79 -14.03 -5.46 -6.18
N SER A 80 -14.82 -4.45 -6.54
CA SER A 80 -14.32 -3.08 -6.68
C SER A 80 -13.77 -2.52 -5.38
N LEU A 81 -14.44 -2.77 -4.25
CA LEU A 81 -13.97 -2.32 -2.96
C LEU A 81 -12.70 -3.08 -2.51
N ARG A 82 -12.57 -4.36 -2.88
CA ARG A 82 -11.35 -5.15 -2.65
C ARG A 82 -10.16 -4.62 -3.43
N TYR A 83 -10.33 -4.30 -4.72
CA TYR A 83 -9.27 -3.64 -5.49
C TYR A 83 -8.94 -2.28 -4.89
N PHE A 84 -9.94 -1.45 -4.58
CA PHE A 84 -9.70 -0.13 -3.99
C PHE A 84 -8.91 -0.20 -2.68
N ALA A 85 -9.34 -1.05 -1.74
CA ALA A 85 -8.62 -1.27 -0.49
C ALA A 85 -7.20 -1.84 -0.73
N GLY A 86 -7.06 -2.78 -1.66
CA GLY A 86 -5.76 -3.37 -2.01
C GLY A 86 -4.79 -2.33 -2.57
N TYR A 87 -5.28 -1.43 -3.44
CA TYR A 87 -4.47 -0.34 -3.97
C TYR A 87 -4.10 0.69 -2.92
N LEU A 88 -4.96 0.99 -1.94
CA LEU A 88 -4.59 1.85 -0.81
C LEU A 88 -3.47 1.23 0.02
N VAL A 89 -3.57 -0.05 0.36
CA VAL A 89 -2.52 -0.78 1.09
C VAL A 89 -1.23 -0.85 0.25
N LEU A 90 -1.34 -1.07 -1.06
CA LEU A 90 -0.19 -1.06 -1.98
C LEU A 90 0.50 0.31 -2.01
N ILE A 91 -0.27 1.40 -2.11
CA ILE A 91 0.26 2.77 -2.08
C ILE A 91 1.01 3.01 -0.78
N ASP A 92 0.42 2.64 0.35
CA ASP A 92 1.04 2.86 1.66
C ASP A 92 2.33 2.05 1.82
N GLY A 93 2.35 0.81 1.35
CA GLY A 93 3.56 -0.01 1.32
C GLY A 93 4.69 0.63 0.50
N VAL A 94 4.36 1.29 -0.61
CA VAL A 94 5.33 2.08 -1.40
C VAL A 94 5.82 3.31 -0.62
N LEU A 95 4.94 4.00 0.12
CA LEU A 95 5.35 5.13 0.98
C LEU A 95 6.27 4.65 2.11
N HIS A 96 6.00 3.50 2.72
CA HIS A 96 6.88 2.89 3.72
C HIS A 96 8.24 2.49 3.15
N LEU A 97 8.33 2.05 1.88
CA LEU A 97 9.63 1.85 1.23
C LEU A 97 10.41 3.17 1.05
N PHE A 98 9.75 4.28 0.74
CA PHE A 98 10.45 5.57 0.72
C PHE A 98 10.88 6.02 2.12
N ALA A 99 10.04 5.79 3.15
CA ALA A 99 10.39 6.09 4.54
C ALA A 99 11.57 5.23 5.05
N LEU A 100 11.73 4.00 4.55
CA LEU A 100 12.91 3.17 4.80
C LEU A 100 14.21 3.91 4.44
N ASN A 101 14.26 4.62 3.30
CA ASN A 101 15.45 5.36 2.90
C ASN A 101 15.81 6.47 3.90
N ASP A 102 14.80 7.12 4.47
CA ASP A 102 14.99 8.18 5.48
C ASP A 102 15.52 7.64 6.82
N HIS A 103 15.31 6.35 7.09
CA HIS A 103 15.64 5.71 8.37
C HIS A 103 16.84 4.76 8.33
N LEU A 104 17.64 4.77 7.25
CA LEU A 104 18.79 3.87 7.10
C LEU A 104 19.85 4.02 8.21
N GLY A 105 19.91 5.18 8.87
CA GLY A 105 20.76 5.42 10.04
C GLY A 105 20.33 4.65 11.30
N HIS A 106 19.09 4.15 11.34
CA HIS A 106 18.49 3.47 12.49
C HIS A 106 18.03 2.06 12.09
N ALA A 107 18.88 1.06 12.33
CA ALA A 107 18.68 -0.31 11.85
C ALA A 107 17.30 -0.93 12.21
N VAL A 108 16.78 -0.66 13.41
CA VAL A 108 15.47 -1.17 13.84
C VAL A 108 14.33 -0.52 13.03
N ASN A 109 14.36 0.81 12.85
CA ASN A 109 13.34 1.54 12.10
C ASN A 109 13.39 1.17 10.61
N ALA A 110 14.59 1.07 10.05
CA ALA A 110 14.78 0.56 8.69
C ALA A 110 14.21 -0.86 8.53
N GLY A 111 14.54 -1.78 9.45
CA GLY A 111 14.00 -3.14 9.43
C GLY A 111 12.47 -3.18 9.50
N PHE A 112 11.87 -2.33 10.33
CA PHE A 112 10.43 -2.18 10.45
C PHE A 112 9.79 -1.71 9.13
N PHE A 113 10.28 -0.60 8.56
CA PHE A 113 9.73 -0.06 7.30
C PHE A 113 9.92 -1.01 6.12
N ALA A 114 11.04 -1.75 6.06
CA ALA A 114 11.26 -2.78 5.06
C ALA A 114 10.23 -3.91 5.19
N ALA A 115 10.01 -4.42 6.41
CA ALA A 115 9.08 -5.52 6.65
C ALA A 115 7.62 -5.09 6.38
N VAL A 116 7.21 -3.94 6.90
CA VAL A 116 5.86 -3.40 6.71
C VAL A 116 5.62 -3.05 5.25
N GLY A 117 6.52 -2.29 4.62
CA GLY A 117 6.36 -1.85 3.24
C GLY A 117 6.27 -3.03 2.25
N LEU A 118 7.14 -4.02 2.37
CA LEU A 118 7.07 -5.23 1.54
C LEU A 118 5.82 -6.07 1.83
N GLY A 119 5.43 -6.16 3.10
CA GLY A 119 4.21 -6.85 3.52
C GLY A 119 2.97 -6.22 2.90
N GLU A 120 2.83 -4.90 3.00
CA GLU A 120 1.72 -4.15 2.42
C GLU A 120 1.69 -4.21 0.90
N ILE A 121 2.84 -4.16 0.22
CA ILE A 121 2.89 -4.38 -1.23
C ILE A 121 2.36 -5.76 -1.58
N ALA A 122 2.85 -6.82 -0.93
CA ALA A 122 2.40 -8.19 -1.20
C ALA A 122 0.89 -8.35 -0.96
N VAL A 123 0.39 -7.73 0.11
CA VAL A 123 -1.01 -7.81 0.52
C VAL A 123 -1.90 -7.00 -0.39
N GLY A 124 -1.50 -5.79 -0.75
CA GLY A 124 -2.26 -4.93 -1.66
C GLY A 124 -2.50 -5.61 -3.00
N LEU A 125 -1.51 -6.35 -3.51
CA LEU A 125 -1.62 -7.17 -4.72
C LEU A 125 -2.49 -8.42 -4.53
N ALA A 126 -2.45 -9.04 -3.34
CA ALA A 126 -3.17 -10.26 -3.04
C ALA A 126 -4.62 -10.03 -2.60
N LEU A 127 -4.96 -8.87 -2.03
CA LEU A 127 -6.25 -8.57 -1.40
C LEU A 127 -7.47 -8.86 -2.29
N PRO A 128 -7.46 -8.57 -3.61
CA PRO A 128 -8.57 -8.95 -4.50
C PRO A 128 -8.87 -10.45 -4.55
N ARG A 129 -7.91 -11.29 -4.14
CA ARG A 129 -7.93 -12.75 -4.23
C ARG A 129 -7.90 -13.44 -2.86
N LEU A 130 -7.61 -12.71 -1.77
CA LEU A 130 -7.56 -13.28 -0.42
C LEU A 130 -8.97 -13.60 0.11
N PRO A 131 -9.17 -14.68 0.87
CA PRO A 131 -10.48 -14.95 1.46
C PRO A 131 -10.83 -13.91 2.55
N PRO A 132 -12.14 -13.55 2.69
CA PRO A 132 -12.66 -12.58 3.67
C PRO A 132 -12.17 -12.72 5.11
N GLN A 133 -11.84 -13.94 5.51
CA GLN A 133 -11.38 -14.27 6.87
C GLN A 133 -10.10 -13.52 7.28
N HIS A 134 -9.32 -13.02 6.32
CA HIS A 134 -8.08 -12.27 6.60
C HIS A 134 -8.29 -10.76 6.73
N ASP A 135 -9.43 -10.22 6.29
CA ASP A 135 -9.69 -8.77 6.32
C ASP A 135 -9.56 -8.15 7.73
N PRO A 136 -10.03 -8.81 8.83
CA PRO A 136 -9.83 -8.29 10.18
C PRO A 136 -8.36 -8.19 10.60
N ALA A 137 -7.50 -9.10 10.12
CA ALA A 137 -6.08 -9.08 10.44
C ALA A 137 -5.40 -7.86 9.80
N TRP A 138 -5.79 -7.51 8.57
CA TRP A 138 -5.29 -6.31 7.88
C TRP A 138 -5.79 -5.03 8.53
N ILE A 139 -7.05 -4.98 8.96
CA ILE A 139 -7.56 -3.85 9.75
C ILE A 139 -6.74 -3.70 11.04
N ALA A 140 -6.47 -4.79 11.76
CA ALA A 140 -5.70 -4.75 12.99
C ALA A 140 -4.27 -4.27 12.75
N LEU A 141 -3.61 -4.71 11.66
CA LEU A 141 -2.29 -4.22 11.28
C LEU A 141 -2.31 -2.70 11.02
N LEU A 142 -3.21 -2.21 10.17
CA LEU A 142 -3.27 -0.78 9.85
C LEU A 142 -3.59 0.08 11.08
N LEU A 143 -4.48 -0.38 11.96
CA LEU A 143 -4.75 0.28 13.24
C LEU A 143 -3.53 0.28 14.16
N PHE A 144 -2.76 -0.81 14.17
CA PHE A 144 -1.48 -0.87 14.87
C PHE A 144 -0.48 0.15 14.30
N LEU A 145 -0.36 0.28 12.98
CA LEU A 145 0.55 1.25 12.34
C LEU A 145 0.15 2.71 12.62
N LEU A 146 -1.15 2.99 12.65
CA LEU A 146 -1.69 4.29 13.08
C LEU A 146 -1.36 4.57 14.54
N ALA A 147 -1.56 3.59 15.42
CA ALA A 147 -1.25 3.72 16.84
C ALA A 147 0.27 3.89 17.06
N ALA A 148 1.10 3.11 16.38
CA ALA A 148 2.55 3.19 16.44
C ALA A 148 3.02 4.60 16.03
N TYR A 149 2.49 5.16 14.95
CA TYR A 149 2.79 6.53 14.54
C TYR A 149 2.45 7.55 15.64
N ILE A 150 1.27 7.46 16.25
CA ILE A 150 0.89 8.37 17.35
C ILE A 150 1.83 8.21 18.54
N VAL A 151 2.13 6.96 18.94
CA VAL A 151 2.98 6.68 20.10
C VAL A 151 4.40 7.20 19.88
N THR A 152 5.00 7.00 18.70
CA THR A 152 6.35 7.51 18.43
C THR A 152 6.42 9.05 18.34
N ARG A 153 5.29 9.72 18.04
CA ARG A 153 5.19 11.20 18.03
C ARG A 153 4.77 11.81 19.37
N ALA A 154 4.32 10.99 20.32
CA ALA A 154 3.89 11.43 21.64
C ALA A 154 4.90 11.09 22.75
N THR A 155 5.70 10.04 22.54
CA THR A 155 6.59 9.48 23.54
C THR A 155 7.90 9.00 22.92
N VAL A 156 8.96 8.99 23.73
CA VAL A 156 10.24 8.37 23.34
C VAL A 156 10.05 6.86 23.38
N VAL A 157 10.27 6.21 22.25
CA VAL A 157 10.12 4.75 22.09
C VAL A 157 11.47 4.17 21.74
N TRP A 158 11.92 3.18 22.50
CA TRP A 158 13.17 2.49 22.18
C TRP A 158 13.13 1.90 20.76
N PRO A 159 14.21 2.03 19.95
CA PRO A 159 15.55 2.52 20.30
C PRO A 159 15.78 4.01 20.03
N ASN A 160 14.73 4.80 19.80
CA ASN A 160 14.88 6.22 19.54
C ASN A 160 15.26 6.96 20.83
N ASP A 161 16.19 7.90 20.72
CA ASP A 161 16.62 8.75 21.83
C ASP A 161 15.69 9.96 22.04
N ASP A 162 14.87 10.27 21.03
CA ASP A 162 13.93 11.39 21.01
C ASP A 162 12.56 10.98 20.43
N VAL A 163 11.58 11.87 20.59
CA VAL A 163 10.27 11.75 19.94
C VAL A 163 10.42 11.95 18.43
N GLU A 164 9.77 11.10 17.65
CA GLU A 164 9.81 11.17 16.19
C GLU A 164 9.18 12.46 15.67
N THR A 165 9.78 13.03 14.63
CA THR A 165 9.25 14.25 14.03
C THR A 165 8.02 13.97 13.16
N ILE A 166 7.18 15.00 12.98
CA ILE A 166 6.04 14.93 12.07
C ILE A 166 6.54 15.28 10.67
N GLU A 167 6.57 14.27 9.81
CA GLU A 167 7.04 14.39 8.43
C GLU A 167 5.87 14.32 7.46
N ALA A 168 5.97 15.06 6.35
CA ALA A 168 4.91 15.09 5.35
C ALA A 168 4.64 13.72 4.70
N LEU A 169 5.69 12.91 4.50
CA LEU A 169 5.55 11.53 4.00
C LEU A 169 4.79 10.66 5.02
N GLY A 170 5.15 10.75 6.30
CA GLY A 170 4.48 10.04 7.38
C GLY A 170 3.00 10.42 7.50
N LEU A 171 2.67 11.71 7.46
CA LEU A 171 1.29 12.19 7.47
C LEU A 171 0.48 11.67 6.27
N LEU A 172 1.08 11.66 5.08
CA LEU A 172 0.41 11.15 3.89
C LEU A 172 0.12 9.64 4.02
N SER A 173 1.11 8.86 4.48
CA SER A 173 0.93 7.43 4.76
C SER A 173 -0.25 7.22 5.73
N LYS A 174 -0.30 7.94 6.85
CA LYS A 174 -1.43 7.82 7.80
C LYS A 174 -2.77 8.17 7.18
N ALA A 175 -2.83 9.15 6.27
CA ALA A 175 -4.07 9.47 5.56
C ALA A 175 -4.50 8.29 4.66
N VAL A 176 -3.57 7.64 3.97
CA VAL A 176 -3.84 6.46 3.14
C VAL A 176 -4.28 5.27 4.00
N GLU A 177 -3.60 5.00 5.12
CA GLU A 177 -3.98 3.95 6.08
C GLU A 177 -5.40 4.13 6.62
N VAL A 178 -5.79 5.36 6.97
CA VAL A 178 -7.17 5.66 7.43
C VAL A 178 -8.19 5.31 6.34
N LEU A 179 -7.93 5.69 5.08
CA LEU A 179 -8.80 5.35 3.97
C LEU A 179 -8.85 3.83 3.73
N ALA A 180 -7.73 3.13 3.88
CA ALA A 180 -7.65 1.68 3.76
C ALA A 180 -8.48 0.99 4.87
N VAL A 181 -8.36 1.43 6.12
CA VAL A 181 -9.18 0.94 7.25
C VAL A 181 -10.67 1.16 6.98
N ILE A 182 -11.08 2.36 6.57
CA ILE A 182 -12.47 2.66 6.24
C ILE A 182 -12.99 1.72 5.14
N SER A 183 -12.17 1.48 4.12
CA SER A 183 -12.52 0.62 2.99
C SER A 183 -12.66 -0.84 3.39
N LEU A 184 -11.71 -1.37 4.17
CA LEU A 184 -11.75 -2.75 4.69
C LEU A 184 -12.90 -2.97 5.68
N VAL A 185 -13.15 -2.02 6.58
CA VAL A 185 -14.32 -2.08 7.48
C VAL A 185 -15.62 -2.08 6.68
N SER A 186 -15.69 -1.27 5.62
CA SER A 186 -16.84 -1.24 4.71
C SER A 186 -17.01 -2.56 3.97
N LEU A 187 -15.90 -3.20 3.56
CA LEU A 187 -15.89 -4.52 2.92
C LEU A 187 -16.44 -5.59 3.86
N VAL A 188 -15.88 -5.71 5.07
CA VAL A 188 -16.34 -6.66 6.09
C VAL A 188 -17.81 -6.48 6.42
N ARG A 189 -18.30 -5.23 6.50
CA ARG A 189 -19.72 -4.94 6.75
C ARG A 189 -20.62 -5.39 5.60
N ARG A 190 -20.19 -5.22 4.34
CA ARG A 190 -20.95 -5.63 3.16
C ARG A 190 -21.03 -7.15 3.03
N GLU A 191 -19.91 -7.82 3.22
CA GLU A 191 -19.85 -9.29 3.16
C GLU A 191 -20.75 -9.93 4.22
N ARG A 192 -20.74 -9.41 5.46
CA ARG A 192 -21.66 -9.87 6.53
C ARG A 192 -23.14 -9.69 6.20
N ARG A 193 -23.49 -8.62 5.48
CA ARG A 193 -24.88 -8.36 5.05
C ARG A 193 -25.30 -9.28 3.91
N GLY A 194 -24.38 -9.62 3.01
CA GLY A 194 -24.61 -10.59 1.93
C GLY A 194 -24.80 -12.03 2.43
N THR A 195 -24.25 -12.37 3.61
CA THR A 195 -24.40 -13.68 4.27
C THR A 195 -25.58 -13.78 5.24
N SER A 196 -26.53 -12.84 5.23
CA SER A 196 -27.69 -12.88 6.15
C SER A 196 -28.57 -14.13 5.91
N PRO A 197 -28.98 -14.90 6.93
CA PRO A 197 -29.66 -16.20 6.79
C PRO A 197 -31.08 -16.17 6.20
N PHE A 198 -31.61 -15.01 5.82
CA PHE A 198 -32.98 -14.85 5.33
C PHE A 198 -33.12 -14.99 3.81
N ALA A 199 -32.07 -15.46 3.12
CA ALA A 199 -32.15 -15.84 1.71
C ALA A 199 -32.68 -17.28 1.57
N THR A 200 -33.98 -17.47 1.82
CA THR A 200 -34.73 -18.61 1.28
C THR A 200 -36.07 -18.13 0.75
N PRO A 201 -36.30 -18.20 -0.57
CA PRO A 201 -37.55 -18.69 -1.08
C PRO A 201 -37.29 -20.09 -1.61
N ASP A 202 -37.72 -21.08 -0.82
CA ASP A 202 -38.03 -22.40 -1.35
C ASP A 202 -39.00 -22.21 -2.52
N ARG A 203 -38.60 -22.68 -3.70
CA ARG A 203 -39.49 -22.94 -4.82
C ARG A 203 -39.23 -24.37 -5.27
N THR A 204 -39.95 -25.29 -4.65
CA THR A 204 -40.44 -26.52 -5.30
C THR A 204 -41.88 -26.29 -5.72
#